data_AF-A0A2A4ITW4-F1
#
_entry.id   AF-A0A2A4ITW4-F1
#
_cell.length_a   1.000
_cell.length_b   1.000
_cell.length_c   1.000
_cell.angle_alpha   90.00
_cell.angle_beta   90.00
_cell.angle_gamma   90.00
#
_symmetry.space_group_name_H-M   'P 1'
#
loop_
_entity.id
_entity.type
_entity.pdbx_description
1 polymer ?
#
loop_
_entity_poly.entity_id
_entity_poly.type
_entity_poly.pdbx_seq_one_letter_code
_entity_poly.pdbx_strand_id
1 'polypeptide(L)'
;MEPGAFYDINSYLTHPWEFTDAATGEQYVINNKYVFRAPNHVGDMLYRTNWNITIPVRSLRSTTMLTLASLLRNAEAAERLDLPMVLTRELSDLVTRMQSVTPVQESADTE
;
A
#
# COMPACT_ATOMS: atom_id res chain seq x y z
N MET A 1 7.98 4.05 0.96
CA MET A 1 8.79 3.76 -0.24
C MET A 1 8.18 4.57 -1.35
N GLU A 2 8.98 5.38 -2.04
CA GLU A 2 8.46 6.20 -3.15
C GLU A 2 8.14 5.32 -4.37
N PRO A 3 7.07 5.63 -5.12
CA PRO A 3 6.75 4.91 -6.36
C PRO A 3 7.92 4.94 -7.35
N GLY A 4 8.36 3.77 -7.81
CA GLY A 4 9.46 3.64 -8.77
C GLY A 4 10.88 3.73 -8.17
N ALA A 5 11.00 3.96 -6.86
CA ALA A 5 12.28 3.87 -6.17
C ALA A 5 12.71 2.40 -5.99
N PHE A 6 14.03 2.18 -5.93
CA PHE A 6 14.63 0.87 -5.69
C PHE A 6 15.45 0.93 -4.40
N TYR A 7 15.33 -0.11 -3.58
CA TYR A 7 16.05 -0.24 -2.31
C TYR A 7 16.76 -1.58 -2.26
N ASP A 8 18.06 -1.54 -1.99
CA ASP A 8 18.86 -2.75 -1.75
C ASP A 8 18.64 -3.23 -0.32
N ILE A 9 18.01 -4.40 -0.17
CA ILE A 9 17.69 -4.98 1.14
C ILE A 9 18.38 -6.34 1.27
N ASN A 10 19.13 -6.53 2.36
CA ASN A 10 19.63 -7.83 2.75
C ASN A 10 18.54 -8.57 3.53
N SER A 11 18.03 -9.67 2.98
CA SER A 11 17.01 -10.51 3.60
C SER A 11 17.54 -11.92 3.84
N TYR A 12 16.89 -12.65 4.75
CA TYR A 12 17.10 -14.08 4.95
C TYR A 12 16.05 -14.91 4.19
N LEU A 13 16.42 -16.15 3.85
CA LEU A 13 15.63 -17.03 2.99
C LEU A 13 14.23 -17.36 3.54
N THR A 14 14.15 -17.55 4.85
CA THR A 14 12.92 -17.97 5.52
C THR A 14 12.02 -16.80 5.91
N HIS A 15 12.45 -15.55 5.74
CA HIS A 15 11.68 -14.41 6.21
C HIS A 15 10.52 -14.10 5.26
N PRO A 16 9.28 -14.01 5.79
CA PRO A 16 8.15 -13.55 5.01
C PRO A 16 8.20 -12.03 4.83
N TRP A 17 7.81 -11.56 3.66
CA TRP A 17 7.67 -10.15 3.33
C TRP A 17 6.25 -9.86 2.85
N GLU A 18 5.68 -8.80 3.39
CA GLU A 18 4.41 -8.22 2.96
C GLU A 18 4.62 -6.73 2.74
N PHE A 19 3.85 -6.18 1.79
CA PHE A 19 3.93 -4.77 1.43
C PHE A 19 2.52 -4.20 1.53
N THR A 20 2.38 -3.13 2.30
CA THR A 20 1.10 -2.46 2.51
C THR A 20 1.30 -0.98 2.27
N ASP A 21 0.41 -0.37 1.50
CA ASP A 21 0.37 1.07 1.34
C ASP A 21 0.02 1.72 2.68
N ALA A 22 0.89 2.60 3.16
CA ALA A 22 0.70 3.31 4.42
C ALA A 22 -0.58 4.16 4.40
N ALA A 23 -0.90 4.79 3.25
CA ALA A 23 -2.02 5.72 3.15
C ALA A 23 -3.37 5.01 3.09
N THR A 24 -3.51 4.02 2.20
CA THR A 24 -4.79 3.33 2.00
C THR A 24 -4.93 2.08 2.88
N GLY A 25 -3.83 1.53 3.37
CA GLY A 25 -3.79 0.21 4.00
C GLY A 25 -3.97 -0.94 3.02
N GLU A 26 -3.85 -0.69 1.71
CA GLU A 26 -3.98 -1.73 0.68
C GLU A 26 -2.71 -2.61 0.63
N GLN A 27 -2.91 -3.92 0.53
CA GLN A 27 -1.81 -4.87 0.37
C GLN A 27 -1.36 -4.96 -1.08
N TYR A 28 -0.06 -4.85 -1.30
CA TYR A 28 0.61 -5.09 -2.58
C TYR A 28 1.12 -6.52 -2.69
N VAL A 29 1.41 -6.92 -3.93
CA VAL A 29 1.83 -8.28 -4.25
C VAL A 29 3.16 -8.29 -4.99
N ILE A 30 3.96 -9.31 -4.71
CA ILE A 30 5.15 -9.65 -5.51
C ILE A 30 4.84 -10.96 -6.22
N ASN A 31 4.97 -10.98 -7.55
CA ASN A 31 4.68 -12.16 -8.38
C ASN A 31 3.29 -12.78 -8.05
N ASN A 32 2.28 -11.91 -7.88
CA ASN A 32 0.91 -12.29 -7.54
C ASN A 32 0.76 -13.04 -6.18
N LYS A 33 1.68 -12.81 -5.24
CA LYS A 33 1.62 -13.33 -3.86
C LYS A 33 1.67 -12.18 -2.85
N TYR A 34 0.75 -12.19 -1.88
CA TYR A 34 0.71 -11.23 -0.78
C TYR A 34 1.83 -11.43 0.24
N VAL A 35 2.22 -12.68 0.47
CA VAL A 35 3.39 -13.03 1.29
C VAL A 35 4.46 -13.59 0.37
N PHE A 36 5.55 -12.85 0.27
CA PHE A 36 6.71 -13.23 -0.52
C PHE A 36 7.81 -13.78 0.39
N ARG A 37 8.58 -14.74 -0.12
CA ARG A 37 9.80 -15.23 0.53
C ARG A 37 10.92 -15.16 -0.48
N ALA A 38 12.11 -14.78 -0.02
CA ALA A 38 13.28 -14.70 -0.86
C ALA A 38 13.50 -16.05 -1.59
N PRO A 39 13.75 -16.05 -2.90
CA PRO A 39 14.04 -17.29 -3.63
C PRO A 39 15.39 -17.87 -3.18
N ASN A 40 15.54 -19.19 -3.28
CA ASN A 40 16.80 -19.87 -2.98
C ASN A 40 17.92 -19.38 -3.91
N HIS A 41 19.15 -19.31 -3.40
CA HIS A 41 20.32 -19.07 -4.25
C HIS A 41 20.50 -20.23 -5.24
N VAL A 42 20.77 -19.92 -6.50
CA VAL A 42 21.09 -20.92 -7.53
C VAL A 42 22.60 -21.13 -7.53
N GLY A 43 23.06 -22.30 -7.10
CA GLY A 43 24.48 -22.72 -7.19
C GLY A 43 25.45 -21.96 -6.28
N ASP A 44 25.12 -21.79 -4.99
CA ASP A 44 25.95 -21.15 -3.95
C ASP A 44 26.39 -19.70 -4.21
N MET A 45 25.98 -19.09 -5.32
CA MET A 45 26.27 -17.69 -5.64
C MET A 45 25.17 -16.75 -5.16
N LEU A 46 25.56 -15.73 -4.41
CA LEU A 46 24.72 -14.65 -3.92
C LEU A 46 24.47 -13.63 -5.04
N TYR A 47 23.42 -13.86 -5.84
CA TYR A 47 22.94 -12.85 -6.79
C TYR A 47 21.83 -12.01 -6.18
N ARG A 48 21.86 -10.69 -6.43
CA ARG A 48 20.72 -9.83 -6.11
C ARG A 48 19.52 -10.22 -6.98
N THR A 49 18.36 -10.31 -6.34
CA THR A 49 17.10 -10.60 -7.01
C THR A 49 16.19 -9.40 -6.88
N ASN A 50 15.67 -8.92 -8.03
CA ASN A 50 14.73 -7.81 -8.04
C ASN A 50 13.35 -8.30 -7.63
N TRP A 51 12.77 -7.71 -6.60
CA TRP A 51 11.43 -8.02 -6.13
C TRP A 51 10.49 -6.92 -6.59
N ASN A 52 9.73 -7.20 -7.64
CA ASN A 52 8.81 -6.21 -8.22
C ASN A 52 7.52 -6.17 -7.39
N ILE A 53 7.34 -5.08 -6.64
CA ILE A 53 6.12 -4.82 -5.87
C ILE A 53 5.09 -4.21 -6.82
N THR A 54 3.93 -4.85 -6.92
CA THR A 54 2.86 -4.45 -7.83
C THR A 54 1.52 -4.33 -7.11
N ILE A 55 0.65 -3.46 -7.62
CA ILE A 55 -0.73 -3.37 -7.18
C ILE A 55 -1.47 -4.64 -7.66
N PRO A 56 -2.19 -5.36 -6.79
CA PRO A 56 -2.96 -6.53 -7.22
C PRO A 56 -4.11 -6.10 -8.14
N VAL A 57 -4.70 -7.07 -8.85
CA VAL A 57 -5.93 -6.82 -9.59
C VAL A 57 -7.05 -6.55 -8.59
N ARG A 58 -7.46 -5.28 -8.48
CA ARG A 58 -8.52 -4.83 -7.58
C ARG A 58 -9.89 -5.25 -8.10
N SER A 59 -10.78 -5.57 -7.16
CA SER A 59 -12.21 -5.64 -7.50
C SER A 59 -12.74 -4.27 -7.90
N LEU A 60 -13.82 -4.22 -8.69
CA LEU A 60 -14.47 -2.96 -9.02
C LEU A 60 -14.84 -2.18 -7.76
N ARG A 61 -15.40 -2.87 -6.75
CA ARG A 61 -15.76 -2.28 -5.46
C ARG A 61 -14.58 -1.59 -4.79
N SER A 62 -13.44 -2.27 -4.70
CA SER A 62 -12.22 -1.73 -4.07
C SER A 62 -11.73 -0.48 -4.81
N THR A 63 -11.68 -0.53 -6.14
CA THR A 63 -11.28 0.62 -6.96
C THR A 63 -12.25 1.78 -6.80
N THR A 64 -13.56 1.54 -6.85
CA THR A 64 -14.55 2.60 -6.64
C THR A 64 -14.45 3.22 -5.25
N MET A 65 -14.18 2.41 -4.22
CA MET A 65 -14.05 2.90 -2.84
C MET A 65 -12.82 3.79 -2.69
N LEU A 66 -11.66 3.37 -3.23
CA LEU A 66 -10.43 4.17 -3.24
C LEU A 66 -10.60 5.48 -4.00
N THR A 67 -11.23 5.43 -5.17
CA THR A 67 -11.50 6.64 -5.97
C THR A 67 -12.47 7.59 -5.28
N LEU A 68 -13.50 7.08 -4.60
CA LEU A 68 -14.39 7.94 -3.81
C LEU A 68 -13.65 8.53 -2.62
N ALA A 69 -12.86 7.74 -1.90
CA ALA A 69 -12.11 8.20 -0.74
C ALA A 69 -11.08 9.29 -1.10
N SER A 70 -10.47 9.24 -2.28
CA SER A 70 -9.55 10.29 -2.74
C SER A 70 -10.24 11.59 -3.15
N LEU A 71 -11.53 11.54 -3.50
CA LEU A 71 -12.33 12.72 -3.86
C LEU A 71 -13.01 13.38 -2.64
N LEU A 72 -13.23 12.62 -1.57
CA LEU A 72 -13.86 13.12 -0.35
C LEU A 72 -12.86 13.90 0.53
N ARG A 73 -13.28 15.08 0.97
CA ARG A 73 -12.47 15.95 1.85
C ARG A 73 -12.53 15.55 3.31
N ASN A 74 -13.63 14.92 3.75
CA ASN A 74 -13.91 14.63 5.16
C ASN A 74 -14.69 13.30 5.24
N ALA A 75 -14.57 12.59 6.37
CA ALA A 75 -15.38 11.39 6.63
C ALA A 75 -16.89 11.69 6.65
N GLU A 76 -17.32 12.83 7.20
CA GLU A 76 -18.73 13.25 7.21
C GLU A 76 -19.34 13.41 5.81
N ALA A 77 -18.51 13.68 4.78
CA ALA A 77 -18.99 13.79 3.41
C ALA A 77 -19.45 12.43 2.86
N ALA A 78 -18.95 11.31 3.41
CA ALA A 78 -19.40 9.97 3.05
C ALA A 78 -20.85 9.72 3.50
N GLU A 79 -21.27 10.28 4.63
CA GLU A 79 -22.64 10.13 5.14
C GLU A 79 -23.69 10.80 4.24
N ARG A 80 -23.28 11.81 3.47
CA ARG A 80 -24.16 12.54 2.55
C ARG A 80 -24.38 11.84 1.21
N LEU A 81 -23.63 10.77 0.92
CA LEU A 81 -23.72 10.04 -0.35
C LEU A 81 -24.92 9.09 -0.44
N ASP A 82 -25.74 9.01 0.63
CA ASP A 82 -26.93 8.14 0.71
C ASP A 82 -26.63 6.68 0.35
N LEU A 83 -25.45 6.22 0.74
CA LEU A 83 -25.02 4.83 0.55
C LEU A 83 -25.58 3.93 1.66
N PRO A 84 -25.73 2.62 1.39
CA PRO A 84 -25.99 1.64 2.44
C PRO A 84 -25.01 1.79 3.61
N MET A 85 -25.52 1.72 4.84
CA MET A 85 -24.76 1.98 6.08
C MET A 85 -23.39 1.27 6.14
N VAL A 86 -23.30 0.04 5.62
CA VAL A 86 -22.05 -0.72 5.56
C VAL A 86 -21.01 -0.03 4.67
N LEU A 87 -21.41 0.43 3.48
CA LEU A 87 -20.52 1.12 2.54
C LEU A 87 -20.11 2.50 3.06
N THR A 88 -21.05 3.23 3.67
CA THR A 88 -20.77 4.53 4.30
C THR A 88 -19.70 4.38 5.37
N ARG A 89 -19.85 3.38 6.25
CA ARG A 89 -18.87 3.11 7.30
C ARG A 89 -17.50 2.74 6.74
N GLU A 90 -17.44 1.81 5.79
CA GLU A 90 -16.18 1.41 5.14
C GLU A 90 -15.47 2.60 4.48
N LEU A 91 -16.24 3.48 3.83
CA LEU A 91 -15.71 4.68 3.16
C LEU A 91 -15.20 5.71 4.18
N SER A 92 -15.96 5.98 5.25
CA SER A 92 -15.56 6.90 6.33
C SER A 92 -14.27 6.45 7.01
N ASP A 93 -14.14 5.16 7.31
CA ASP A 93 -12.94 4.57 7.90
C ASP A 93 -11.73 4.73 6.97
N LEU A 94 -11.91 4.52 5.67
CA LEU A 94 -10.87 4.67 4.66
C LEU A 94 -10.42 6.14 4.49
N VAL A 95 -11.36 7.09 4.43
CA VAL A 95 -11.07 8.52 4.33
C VAL A 95 -10.28 9.00 5.54
N THR A 96 -10.68 8.58 6.74
CA THR A 96 -10.00 8.92 7.99
C THR A 96 -8.54 8.43 7.96
N ARG A 97 -8.31 7.20 7.49
CA ARG A 97 -6.95 6.64 7.37
C ARG A 97 -6.11 7.44 6.37
N MET A 98 -6.64 7.70 5.17
CA MET A 98 -5.91 8.42 4.12
C MET A 98 -5.50 9.83 4.57
N GLN A 99 -6.29 10.46 5.45
CA GLN A 99 -5.99 11.79 6.00
C GLN A 99 -4.94 11.76 7.11
N SER A 100 -4.89 10.70 7.92
CA SER A 100 -3.90 10.57 9.00
C SER A 100 -2.45 10.47 8.54
N VAL A 101 -2.22 10.14 7.26
CA VAL A 101 -0.88 9.85 6.70
C VAL A 101 -0.25 11.09 6.04
N THR A 102 -0.82 12.28 6.22
CA THR A 102 -0.24 13.55 5.75
C THR A 102 1.18 13.75 6.34
N PRO A 103 2.22 13.99 5.53
CA PRO A 103 3.60 13.72 5.92
C PRO A 103 4.24 14.78 6.82
N VAL A 104 5.19 14.30 7.62
CA VAL A 104 6.21 15.07 8.36
C VAL A 104 6.92 16.02 7.39
N GLN A 105 6.98 17.32 7.74
CA GLN A 105 7.73 18.34 7.02
C GLN A 105 9.21 17.92 6.90
N GLU A 106 9.69 17.87 5.66
CA GLU A 106 11.10 17.75 5.31
C GLU A 106 11.81 19.01 5.84
N SER A 107 12.49 18.88 6.98
CA SER A 107 13.42 19.91 7.45
C SER A 107 14.61 19.92 6.50
N ALA A 108 14.66 20.94 5.66
CA ALA A 108 15.80 21.28 4.84
C ALA A 108 16.99 21.62 5.74
N ASP A 109 17.79 20.61 6.09
CA ASP A 109 19.10 20.82 6.69
C ASP A 109 20.04 21.30 5.58
N THR A 110 20.32 22.59 5.66
CA THR A 110 21.35 23.31 4.92
C THR A 110 22.66 23.12 5.69
N GLU A 111 23.66 22.49 5.07
CA GLU A 111 25.09 22.80 5.30
C GLU A 111 25.97 22.28 4.16
#